data_AF-A0A1G2CUL8-F1
#
_entry.id   AF-A0A1G2CUL8-F1
#
_cell.length_a   1.000
_cell.length_b   1.000
_cell.length_c   1.000
_cell.angle_alpha   90.00
_cell.angle_beta   90.00
_cell.angle_gamma   90.00
#
_symmetry.space_group_name_H-M   'P 1'
#
loop_
_entity.id
_entity.type
_entity.pdbx_description
1 polymer ?
#
loop_
_entity_poly.entity_id
_entity_poly.type
_entity_poly.pdbx_seq_one_letter_code
_entity_poly.pdbx_strand_id
1 'polypeptide(L)'
;MNIVKNEGIADRGTRLILSEILFLLGFFWLGGILQIAFYLIGLIMLVTAIVGYCGLYKIFGISTCSSHEKLLSKTGIGILFFVSLLIVIGGGYASNFFTKKIFLDDYTAMNQSYKQALFYTGQIDREQSVKNYTELQSAYADFRSKYQGYHPYVVSHDAQFNEDLDRIATMIAMPRDKILSGDLKSAHLDLEQVRPVFQNILKRNAFSMLAVSLVDFHDAMETIIAAADAKDPELVIATYPLVSDRLKAVEEVANDTEIQTIRQNLEQLLDLSKTNDTEALSAKAAEMKSSFVKVYLKRG
;
A
#
# COMPACT_ATOMS: atom_id res chain seq x y z
N MET A 1 -51.82 -3.02 -0.85
CA MET A 1 -51.82 -2.86 0.62
C MET A 1 -51.29 -1.46 0.92
N ASN A 2 -52.10 -0.56 1.50
CA ASN A 2 -51.65 0.80 1.81
C ASN A 2 -50.72 0.75 3.03
N ILE A 3 -49.42 0.92 2.81
CA ILE A 3 -48.44 1.03 3.89
C ILE A 3 -48.62 2.43 4.50
N VAL A 4 -49.05 2.48 5.76
CA VAL A 4 -49.10 3.74 6.53
C VAL A 4 -47.66 4.14 6.83
N LYS A 5 -47.24 5.31 6.34
CA LYS A 5 -45.90 5.84 6.57
C LYS A 5 -45.71 6.21 8.04
N ASN A 6 -44.53 5.91 8.58
CA ASN A 6 -44.13 6.28 9.95
C ASN A 6 -42.75 6.94 10.02
N GLU A 7 -42.13 7.21 8.87
CA GLU A 7 -40.87 7.93 8.75
C GLU A 7 -41.07 9.30 8.11
N GLY A 8 -40.64 10.34 8.85
CA GLY A 8 -40.58 11.69 8.34
C GLY A 8 -39.45 11.91 7.33
N ILE A 9 -39.53 13.01 6.59
CA ILE A 9 -38.60 13.42 5.53
C ILE A 9 -37.17 13.59 6.04
N ALA A 10 -36.99 14.16 7.24
CA ALA A 10 -35.67 14.29 7.86
C ALA A 10 -35.04 12.92 8.14
N ASP A 11 -35.81 12.00 8.73
CA ASP A 11 -35.38 10.62 9.02
C ASP A 11 -35.01 9.87 7.74
N ARG A 12 -35.85 9.98 6.70
CA ARG A 12 -35.58 9.41 5.38
C ARG A 12 -34.31 9.95 4.73
N GLY A 13 -34.06 11.26 4.84
CA GLY A 13 -32.82 11.89 4.36
C GLY A 13 -31.58 11.40 5.11
N THR A 14 -31.66 11.30 6.43
CA THR A 14 -30.57 10.74 7.25
C THR A 14 -30.30 9.29 6.92
N ARG A 15 -31.34 8.46 6.74
CA ARG A 15 -31.20 7.05 6.37
C ARG A 15 -30.58 6.86 4.99
N LEU A 16 -30.91 7.72 4.04
CA LEU A 16 -30.28 7.74 2.72
C LEU A 16 -28.76 7.98 2.84
N ILE A 17 -28.37 9.02 3.57
CA ILE A 17 -26.95 9.36 3.77
C ILE A 17 -26.20 8.25 4.51
N LEU A 18 -26.80 7.70 5.58
CA LEU A 18 -26.19 6.59 6.34
C LEU A 18 -26.05 5.33 5.49
N SER A 19 -27.04 5.02 4.66
CA SER A 19 -26.95 3.92 3.69
C SER A 19 -25.77 4.12 2.74
N GLU A 20 -25.59 5.33 2.23
CA GLU A 20 -24.50 5.66 1.31
C GLU A 20 -23.12 5.48 1.96
N ILE A 21 -22.97 5.98 3.20
CA ILE A 21 -21.74 5.80 3.99
C ILE A 21 -21.45 4.32 4.23
N LEU A 22 -22.47 3.52 4.59
CA LEU A 22 -22.30 2.08 4.80
C LEU A 22 -21.88 1.36 3.51
N PHE A 23 -22.43 1.75 2.35
CA PHE A 23 -21.99 1.20 1.07
C PHE A 23 -20.55 1.59 0.74
N LEU A 24 -20.14 2.83 0.96
CA LEU A 24 -18.74 3.26 0.76
C LEU A 24 -17.77 2.52 1.68
N LEU A 25 -18.12 2.35 2.96
CA LEU A 25 -17.31 1.60 3.92
C LEU A 25 -17.23 0.11 3.54
N GLY A 26 -18.36 -0.50 3.18
CA GLY A 26 -18.40 -1.88 2.68
C GLY A 26 -17.57 -2.08 1.41
N PHE A 27 -17.61 -1.11 0.50
CA PHE A 27 -16.94 -1.22 -0.80
C PHE A 27 -15.43 -1.01 -0.72
N PHE A 28 -14.96 0.00 0.01
CA PHE A 28 -13.54 0.34 0.02
C PHE A 28 -12.76 -0.22 1.20
N TRP A 29 -13.39 -0.42 2.37
CA TRP A 29 -12.66 -0.58 3.64
C TRP A 29 -12.85 -1.95 4.30
N LEU A 30 -13.82 -2.73 3.85
CA LEU A 30 -14.20 -3.98 4.48
C LEU A 30 -14.11 -5.15 3.49
N GLY A 31 -13.86 -6.33 4.04
CA GLY A 31 -13.91 -7.59 3.32
C GLY A 31 -14.61 -8.68 4.13
N GLY A 32 -14.86 -9.82 3.50
CA GLY A 32 -15.50 -10.97 4.13
C GLY A 32 -16.88 -10.67 4.72
N ILE A 33 -17.17 -11.22 5.91
CA ILE A 33 -18.50 -11.17 6.52
C ILE A 33 -18.94 -9.76 6.93
N LEU A 34 -17.99 -8.89 7.31
CA LEU A 34 -18.28 -7.51 7.72
C LEU A 34 -18.75 -6.67 6.53
N GLN A 35 -18.17 -6.87 5.35
CA GLN A 35 -18.62 -6.22 4.11
C GLN A 35 -20.08 -6.57 3.80
N ILE A 36 -20.42 -7.86 3.88
CA ILE A 36 -21.80 -8.34 3.65
C ILE A 36 -22.75 -7.71 4.67
N ALA A 37 -22.37 -7.67 5.96
CA ALA A 37 -23.19 -7.04 7.00
C ALA A 37 -23.47 -5.56 6.71
N PHE A 38 -22.45 -4.80 6.30
CA PHE A 38 -22.59 -3.38 5.96
C PHE A 38 -23.50 -3.17 4.75
N TYR A 39 -23.38 -3.99 3.72
CA TYR A 39 -24.28 -3.94 2.55
C TYR A 39 -25.72 -4.28 2.90
N LEU A 40 -25.95 -5.28 3.75
CA LEU A 40 -27.31 -5.65 4.18
C LEU A 40 -27.94 -4.54 5.03
N ILE A 41 -27.21 -3.99 6.00
CA ILE A 41 -27.71 -2.89 6.84
C ILE A 41 -27.96 -1.66 5.98
N GLY A 42 -27.01 -1.30 5.09
CA GLY A 42 -27.17 -0.20 4.14
C GLY A 42 -28.39 -0.38 3.25
N LEU A 43 -28.61 -1.57 2.68
CA LEU A 43 -29.78 -1.87 1.85
C LEU A 43 -31.09 -1.73 2.63
N ILE A 44 -31.16 -2.21 3.87
CA ILE A 44 -32.33 -2.04 4.73
C ILE A 44 -32.62 -0.55 4.95
N MET A 45 -31.59 0.23 5.26
CA MET A 45 -31.72 1.68 5.46
C MET A 45 -32.21 2.38 4.19
N LEU A 46 -31.65 2.03 3.02
CA LEU A 46 -32.07 2.56 1.73
C LEU A 46 -33.53 2.25 1.43
N VAL A 47 -33.94 0.98 1.59
CA VAL A 47 -35.32 0.55 1.33
C VAL A 47 -36.29 1.28 2.28
N THR A 48 -35.96 1.38 3.57
CA THR A 48 -36.81 2.12 4.52
C THR A 48 -36.92 3.61 4.13
N ALA A 49 -35.81 4.26 3.77
CA ALA A 49 -35.81 5.65 3.29
C ALA A 49 -36.67 5.85 2.03
N ILE A 50 -36.69 4.90 1.10
CA ILE A 50 -37.51 4.97 -0.12
C ILE A 50 -39.00 4.79 0.23
N VAL A 51 -39.34 3.75 0.98
CA VAL A 51 -40.74 3.41 1.32
C VAL A 51 -41.35 4.43 2.30
N GLY A 52 -40.54 5.00 3.19
CA GLY A 52 -41.00 5.86 4.29
C GLY A 52 -41.68 5.07 5.41
N TYR A 53 -41.27 3.82 5.58
CA TYR A 53 -41.82 2.91 6.59
C TYR A 53 -40.72 2.07 7.24
N CYS A 54 -40.59 2.19 8.56
CA CYS A 54 -39.75 1.33 9.39
C CYS A 54 -40.60 0.31 10.14
N GLY A 55 -40.35 -0.98 9.91
CA GLY A 55 -41.00 -2.07 10.65
C GLY A 55 -40.71 -2.02 12.15
N LEU A 56 -39.49 -1.64 12.56
CA LEU A 56 -39.12 -1.50 13.98
C LEU A 56 -39.93 -0.40 14.66
N TYR A 57 -40.10 0.75 14.00
CA TYR A 57 -40.92 1.83 14.55
C TYR A 57 -42.37 1.39 14.77
N LYS A 58 -42.93 0.56 13.87
CA LYS A 58 -44.27 0.00 14.10
C LYS A 58 -44.33 -0.89 15.35
N ILE A 59 -43.31 -1.73 15.57
CA ILE A 59 -43.26 -2.61 16.75
C ILE A 59 -43.19 -1.79 18.05
N PHE A 60 -42.42 -0.69 18.03
CA PHE A 60 -42.24 0.19 19.20
C PHE A 60 -43.26 1.34 19.29
N GLY A 61 -44.22 1.44 18.36
CA GLY A 61 -45.20 2.52 18.33
C GLY A 61 -44.62 3.91 18.04
N ILE A 62 -43.45 4.00 17.40
CA ILE A 62 -42.76 5.25 17.07
C ILE A 62 -43.26 5.75 15.70
N SER A 63 -43.39 7.07 15.57
CA SER A 63 -43.59 7.74 14.29
C SER A 63 -42.79 9.04 14.29
N THR A 64 -41.93 9.24 13.29
CA THR A 64 -41.20 10.50 13.08
C THR A 64 -41.95 11.45 12.15
N CYS A 65 -43.12 11.05 11.64
CA CYS A 65 -44.01 11.92 10.90
C CYS A 65 -44.62 12.99 11.83
N SER A 66 -44.30 14.26 11.58
CA SER A 66 -44.93 15.37 12.28
C SER A 66 -46.26 15.76 11.61
N SER A 67 -47.22 16.27 12.39
CA SER A 67 -48.51 16.78 11.89
C SER A 67 -48.39 18.01 10.97
N HIS A 68 -47.19 18.56 10.81
CA HIS A 68 -46.86 19.68 9.94
C HIS A 68 -45.75 19.35 8.93
N GLU A 69 -45.52 18.07 8.65
CA GLU A 69 -44.55 17.67 7.63
C GLU A 69 -45.00 18.14 6.24
N LYS A 70 -44.30 19.16 5.75
CA LYS A 70 -44.36 19.58 4.35
C LYS A 70 -43.48 18.63 3.54
N LEU A 71 -43.96 18.21 2.37
CA LEU A 71 -43.15 17.49 1.38
C LEU A 71 -41.81 18.21 1.19
N LEU A 72 -40.71 17.47 1.04
CA LEU A 72 -39.39 18.06 0.82
C LEU A 72 -39.48 18.99 -0.41
N SER A 73 -39.10 20.25 -0.25
CA SER A 73 -39.18 21.22 -1.36
C SER A 73 -38.28 20.76 -2.51
N LYS A 74 -38.55 21.22 -3.74
CA LYS A 74 -37.67 20.96 -4.89
C LYS A 74 -36.22 21.37 -4.60
N THR A 75 -36.03 22.47 -3.86
CA THR A 75 -34.72 22.92 -3.39
C THR A 75 -34.10 21.96 -2.38
N GLY A 76 -34.86 21.45 -1.41
CA GLY A 76 -34.39 20.47 -0.43
C GLY A 76 -34.00 19.14 -1.07
N ILE A 77 -34.76 18.67 -2.06
CA ILE A 77 -34.41 17.48 -2.86
C ILE A 77 -33.10 17.73 -3.62
N GLY A 78 -32.96 18.91 -4.25
CA GLY A 78 -31.74 19.30 -4.94
C GLY A 78 -30.51 19.34 -4.01
N ILE A 79 -30.65 19.88 -2.79
CA ILE A 79 -29.59 19.91 -1.78
C ILE A 79 -29.22 18.49 -1.36
N LEU A 80 -30.20 17.65 -1.02
CA LEU A 80 -29.95 16.26 -0.60
C LEU A 80 -29.24 15.46 -1.70
N PHE A 81 -29.67 15.62 -2.95
CA PHE A 81 -29.02 15.02 -4.10
C PHE A 81 -27.57 15.49 -4.25
N PHE A 82 -27.32 16.80 -4.16
CA PHE A 82 -25.98 17.36 -4.26
C PHE A 82 -25.07 16.88 -3.13
N VAL A 83 -25.57 16.80 -1.90
CA VAL A 83 -24.84 16.25 -0.75
C VAL A 83 -24.49 14.79 -0.97
N SER A 84 -25.46 13.97 -1.40
CA SER A 84 -25.21 12.56 -1.74
C SER A 84 -24.17 12.44 -2.85
N LEU A 85 -24.26 13.24 -3.91
CA LEU A 85 -23.27 13.24 -4.98
C LEU A 85 -21.84 13.58 -4.47
N LEU A 86 -21.73 14.56 -3.57
CA LEU A 86 -20.44 14.90 -2.94
C LEU A 86 -19.90 13.77 -2.06
N ILE A 87 -20.75 13.04 -1.35
CA ILE A 87 -20.34 11.90 -0.52
C ILE A 87 -19.87 10.74 -1.41
N VAL A 88 -20.59 10.36 -2.46
CA VAL A 88 -20.14 9.32 -3.39
C VAL A 88 -18.80 9.69 -4.03
N ILE A 89 -18.70 10.89 -4.62
CA ILE A 89 -17.50 11.29 -5.36
C ILE A 89 -16.33 11.54 -4.42
N GLY A 90 -16.53 12.38 -3.41
CA GLY A 90 -15.49 12.75 -2.46
C GLY A 90 -15.08 11.58 -1.57
N GLY A 91 -16.07 10.85 -1.03
CA GLY A 91 -15.85 9.66 -0.22
C GLY A 91 -15.22 8.52 -1.02
N GLY A 92 -15.64 8.30 -2.27
CA GLY A 92 -15.01 7.32 -3.16
C GLY A 92 -13.56 7.65 -3.49
N TYR A 93 -13.27 8.90 -3.87
CA TYR A 93 -11.91 9.36 -4.13
C TYR A 93 -11.00 9.24 -2.90
N ALA A 94 -11.46 9.76 -1.76
CA ALA A 94 -10.71 9.71 -0.50
C ALA A 94 -10.47 8.26 -0.07
N SER A 95 -11.50 7.41 -0.13
CA SER A 95 -11.38 6.00 0.25
C SER A 95 -10.38 5.24 -0.62
N ASN A 96 -10.43 5.42 -1.94
CA ASN A 96 -9.45 4.82 -2.85
C ASN A 96 -8.02 5.27 -2.53
N PHE A 97 -7.82 6.58 -2.29
CA PHE A 97 -6.51 7.12 -1.95
C PHE A 97 -5.96 6.52 -0.65
N PHE A 98 -6.74 6.57 0.44
CA PHE A 98 -6.27 6.11 1.75
C PHE A 98 -6.09 4.60 1.81
N THR A 99 -6.98 3.82 1.21
CA THR A 99 -6.85 2.35 1.20
C THR A 99 -5.65 1.89 0.36
N LYS A 100 -5.36 2.56 -0.77
CA LYS A 100 -4.11 2.37 -1.53
C LYS A 100 -2.88 2.72 -0.69
N LYS A 101 -2.91 3.83 0.07
CA LYS A 101 -1.80 4.23 0.93
C LYS A 101 -1.56 3.20 2.04
N ILE A 102 -2.60 2.78 2.75
CA ILE A 102 -2.50 1.78 3.82
C ILE A 102 -1.92 0.46 3.29
N PHE A 103 -2.34 0.03 2.10
CA PHE A 103 -1.75 -1.14 1.45
C PHE A 103 -0.25 -1.00 1.23
N LEU A 104 0.22 0.15 0.75
CA LEU A 104 1.64 0.42 0.55
C LEU A 104 2.42 0.49 1.86
N ASP A 105 1.84 1.09 2.90
CA ASP A 105 2.45 1.16 4.23
C ASP A 105 2.63 -0.27 4.80
N ASP A 106 1.59 -1.10 4.74
CA ASP A 106 1.63 -2.50 5.19
C ASP A 106 2.61 -3.34 4.36
N TYR A 107 2.61 -3.15 3.03
CA TYR A 107 3.58 -3.79 2.14
C TYR A 107 5.00 -3.41 2.53
N THR A 108 5.27 -2.12 2.79
CA THR A 108 6.59 -1.64 3.16
C THR A 108 7.04 -2.21 4.51
N ALA A 109 6.14 -2.24 5.49
CA ALA A 109 6.41 -2.82 6.81
C ALA A 109 6.77 -4.31 6.73
N MET A 110 6.01 -5.11 5.96
CA MET A 110 6.32 -6.51 5.71
C MET A 110 7.61 -6.69 4.90
N ASN A 111 7.80 -5.87 3.86
CA ASN A 111 8.96 -5.94 2.96
C ASN A 111 10.28 -5.62 3.68
N GLN A 112 10.23 -4.88 4.79
CA GLN A 112 11.39 -4.68 5.66
C GLN A 112 11.92 -6.01 6.22
N SER A 113 11.05 -6.88 6.74
CA SER A 113 11.45 -8.22 7.21
C SER A 113 12.00 -9.09 6.07
N TYR A 114 11.42 -8.97 4.87
CA TYR A 114 11.92 -9.67 3.69
C TYR A 114 13.33 -9.23 3.31
N LYS A 115 13.58 -7.91 3.28
CA LYS A 115 14.90 -7.33 2.99
C LYS A 115 15.95 -7.76 4.01
N GLN A 116 15.59 -7.81 5.30
CA GLN A 116 16.50 -8.30 6.34
C GLN A 116 16.83 -9.79 6.18
N ALA A 117 15.84 -10.64 5.90
CA ALA A 117 16.09 -12.06 5.64
C ALA A 117 17.00 -12.27 4.41
N LEU A 118 16.78 -11.53 3.33
CA LEU A 118 17.66 -11.53 2.16
C LEU A 118 19.07 -11.07 2.49
N PHE A 119 19.21 -10.00 3.27
CA PHE A 119 20.50 -9.44 3.64
C PHE A 119 21.35 -10.45 4.42
N TYR A 120 20.82 -11.00 5.51
CA TYR A 120 21.60 -11.92 6.36
C TYR A 120 21.87 -13.28 5.70
N THR A 121 20.97 -13.77 4.85
CA THR A 121 21.25 -14.96 4.03
C THR A 121 22.36 -14.70 3.02
N GLY A 122 22.43 -13.47 2.47
CA GLY A 122 23.53 -13.02 1.61
C GLY A 122 24.85 -12.84 2.36
N GLN A 123 24.82 -12.42 3.62
CA GLN A 123 26.01 -12.32 4.49
C GLN A 123 26.51 -13.68 4.99
N ILE A 124 25.76 -14.76 4.73
CA ILE A 124 26.07 -16.11 5.23
C ILE A 124 26.12 -16.12 6.79
N ASP A 125 25.36 -15.23 7.44
CA ASP A 125 25.20 -15.21 8.90
C ASP A 125 24.02 -16.10 9.30
N ARG A 126 24.30 -17.31 9.80
CA ARG A 126 23.24 -18.29 10.11
C ARG A 126 22.35 -17.86 11.27
N GLU A 127 22.92 -17.27 12.31
CA GLU A 127 22.15 -16.88 13.50
C GLU A 127 21.14 -15.79 13.13
N GLN A 128 21.63 -14.73 12.46
CA GLN A 128 20.76 -13.65 12.01
C GLN A 128 19.81 -14.11 10.90
N SER A 129 20.23 -15.00 10.01
CA SER A 129 19.35 -15.56 8.96
C SER A 129 18.15 -16.28 9.58
N VAL A 130 18.37 -17.15 10.58
CA VAL A 130 17.28 -17.88 11.24
C VAL A 130 16.31 -16.93 11.95
N LYS A 131 16.84 -15.92 12.66
CA LYS A 131 16.04 -14.91 13.34
C LYS A 131 15.16 -14.12 12.36
N ASN A 132 15.78 -13.48 11.37
CA ASN A 132 15.08 -12.60 10.43
C ASN A 132 14.15 -13.39 9.49
N TYR A 133 14.48 -14.66 9.21
CA TYR A 133 13.58 -15.55 8.49
C TYR A 133 12.27 -15.81 9.27
N THR A 134 12.38 -16.04 10.58
CA THR A 134 11.20 -16.24 11.45
C THR A 134 10.33 -14.97 11.47
N GLU A 135 10.95 -13.79 11.55
CA GLU A 135 10.25 -12.50 11.48
C GLU A 135 9.54 -12.31 10.13
N LEU A 136 10.20 -12.64 9.02
CA LEU A 136 9.59 -12.62 7.68
C LEU A 136 8.37 -13.54 7.59
N GLN A 137 8.47 -14.78 8.10
CA GLN A 137 7.35 -15.72 8.07
C GLN A 137 6.12 -15.15 8.79
N SER A 138 6.31 -14.55 9.97
CA SER A 138 5.23 -13.90 10.72
C SER A 138 4.67 -12.69 10.00
N ALA A 139 5.54 -11.75 9.59
CA ALA A 139 5.12 -10.51 8.93
C ALA A 139 4.36 -10.79 7.61
N TYR A 140 4.82 -11.79 6.85
CA TYR A 140 4.14 -12.16 5.62
C TYR A 140 2.82 -12.90 5.87
N ALA A 141 2.75 -13.76 6.90
CA ALA A 141 1.50 -14.41 7.26
C ALA A 141 0.41 -13.40 7.63
N ASP A 142 0.76 -12.37 8.41
CA ASP A 142 -0.16 -11.29 8.80
C ASP A 142 -0.61 -10.47 7.57
N PHE A 143 0.34 -10.07 6.72
CA PHE A 143 0.06 -9.36 5.47
C PHE A 143 -0.87 -10.16 4.56
N ARG A 144 -0.54 -11.45 4.32
CA ARG A 144 -1.34 -12.35 3.50
C ARG A 144 -2.74 -12.55 4.08
N SER A 145 -2.85 -12.83 5.38
CA SER A 145 -4.15 -13.05 6.03
C SER A 145 -5.07 -11.85 5.88
N LYS A 146 -4.54 -10.63 6.03
CA LYS A 146 -5.30 -9.39 5.84
C LYS A 146 -5.79 -9.26 4.40
N TYR A 147 -4.88 -9.39 3.44
CA TYR A 147 -5.17 -9.08 2.04
C TYR A 147 -5.81 -10.21 1.23
N GLN A 148 -5.85 -11.44 1.76
CA GLN A 148 -6.73 -12.48 1.23
C GLN A 148 -8.21 -12.23 1.55
N GLY A 149 -8.48 -11.68 2.74
CA GLY A 149 -9.84 -11.40 3.21
C GLY A 149 -10.37 -10.02 2.83
N TYR A 150 -9.48 -9.08 2.50
CA TYR A 150 -9.81 -7.69 2.14
C TYR A 150 -8.97 -7.21 0.97
N HIS A 151 -9.63 -6.70 -0.07
CA HIS A 151 -8.97 -6.16 -1.26
C HIS A 151 -9.24 -4.65 -1.38
N PRO A 152 -8.24 -3.78 -1.20
CA PRO A 152 -8.43 -2.37 -1.52
C PRO A 152 -8.74 -2.22 -3.01
N TYR A 153 -9.49 -1.19 -3.38
CA TYR A 153 -10.03 -1.03 -4.74
C TYR A 153 -8.96 -1.12 -5.85
N VAL A 154 -7.74 -0.66 -5.55
CA VAL A 154 -6.58 -0.72 -6.47
C VAL A 154 -6.19 -2.16 -6.88
N VAL A 155 -6.45 -3.18 -6.05
CA VAL A 155 -6.20 -4.59 -6.36
C VAL A 155 -7.47 -5.45 -6.43
N SER A 156 -8.66 -4.88 -6.16
CA SER A 156 -9.91 -5.65 -6.03
C SER A 156 -10.36 -6.32 -7.33
N HIS A 157 -9.82 -5.89 -8.47
CA HIS A 157 -10.11 -6.45 -9.80
C HIS A 157 -8.99 -7.36 -10.31
N ASP A 158 -7.97 -7.60 -9.50
CA ASP A 158 -6.85 -8.45 -9.88
C ASP A 158 -7.16 -9.92 -9.56
N ALA A 159 -7.54 -10.67 -10.59
CA ALA A 159 -7.86 -12.08 -10.48
C ALA A 159 -6.67 -12.96 -10.04
N GLN A 160 -5.43 -12.50 -10.22
CA GLN A 160 -4.22 -13.24 -9.85
C GLN A 160 -3.74 -12.92 -8.44
N PHE A 161 -4.28 -11.88 -7.80
CA PHE A 161 -3.72 -11.34 -6.57
C PHE A 161 -3.62 -12.37 -5.43
N ASN A 162 -4.69 -13.10 -5.15
CA ASN A 162 -4.68 -14.12 -4.10
C ASN A 162 -3.75 -15.29 -4.41
N GLU A 163 -3.66 -15.70 -5.69
CA GLU A 163 -2.74 -16.75 -6.12
C GLU A 163 -1.28 -16.31 -5.98
N ASP A 164 -0.97 -15.06 -6.33
CA ASP A 164 0.36 -14.48 -6.13
C ASP A 164 0.71 -14.41 -4.63
N LEU A 165 -0.24 -14.09 -3.74
CA LEU A 165 -0.01 -14.13 -2.29
C LEU A 165 0.30 -15.56 -1.79
N ASP A 166 -0.40 -16.56 -2.31
CA ASP A 166 -0.16 -17.97 -1.97
C ASP A 166 1.18 -18.48 -2.49
N ARG A 167 1.53 -18.05 -3.71
CA ARG A 167 2.82 -18.34 -4.32
C ARG A 167 3.95 -17.75 -3.50
N ILE A 168 3.87 -16.49 -3.10
CA ILE A 168 4.89 -15.87 -2.25
C ILE A 168 5.00 -16.57 -0.90
N ALA A 169 3.88 -16.94 -0.25
CA ALA A 169 3.92 -17.72 1.00
C ALA A 169 4.70 -19.02 0.82
N THR A 170 4.44 -19.73 -0.28
CA THR A 170 5.15 -20.96 -0.62
C THR A 170 6.65 -20.69 -0.82
N MET A 171 6.99 -19.66 -1.59
CA MET A 171 8.38 -19.28 -1.86
C MET A 171 9.16 -18.87 -0.61
N ILE A 172 8.51 -18.19 0.33
CA ILE A 172 9.08 -17.87 1.64
C ILE A 172 9.24 -19.15 2.48
N ALA A 173 8.34 -20.13 2.39
CA ALA A 173 8.43 -21.36 3.16
C ALA A 173 9.54 -22.32 2.67
N MET A 174 9.80 -22.38 1.35
CA MET A 174 10.76 -23.31 0.73
C MET A 174 12.19 -23.29 1.32
N PRO A 175 12.84 -22.13 1.54
CA PRO A 175 14.24 -22.10 1.99
C PRO A 175 14.44 -22.50 3.46
N ARG A 176 13.39 -22.81 4.23
CA ARG A 176 13.47 -23.09 5.68
C ARG A 176 14.58 -24.08 6.02
N ASP A 177 14.60 -25.24 5.37
CA ASP A 177 15.55 -26.30 5.73
C ASP A 177 16.98 -25.93 5.33
N LYS A 178 17.16 -25.15 4.25
CA LYS A 178 18.45 -24.59 3.84
C LYS A 178 18.97 -23.57 4.87
N ILE A 179 18.09 -22.68 5.35
CA ILE A 179 18.43 -21.70 6.39
C ILE A 179 18.81 -22.40 7.70
N LEU A 180 18.03 -23.40 8.11
CA LEU A 180 18.29 -24.15 9.33
C LEU A 180 19.55 -25.01 9.23
N SER A 181 19.86 -25.61 8.08
CA SER A 181 21.07 -26.40 7.88
C SER A 181 22.33 -25.56 7.63
N GLY A 182 22.18 -24.29 7.28
CA GLY A 182 23.29 -23.36 7.00
C GLY A 182 23.65 -23.23 5.52
N ASP A 183 22.88 -23.80 4.59
CA ASP A 183 23.00 -23.56 3.14
C ASP A 183 22.40 -22.20 2.76
N LEU A 184 23.00 -21.13 3.29
CA LEU A 184 22.47 -19.77 3.20
C LEU A 184 22.58 -19.18 1.80
N LYS A 185 23.58 -19.60 1.02
CA LYS A 185 23.74 -19.15 -0.37
C LYS A 185 22.56 -19.62 -1.22
N SER A 186 22.17 -20.88 -1.10
CA SER A 186 21.00 -21.40 -1.83
C SER A 186 19.70 -20.82 -1.29
N ALA A 187 19.58 -20.63 0.04
CA ALA A 187 18.43 -19.98 0.65
C ALA A 187 18.24 -18.53 0.16
N HIS A 188 19.32 -17.76 0.06
CA HIS A 188 19.31 -16.40 -0.47
C HIS A 188 18.76 -16.37 -1.90
N LEU A 189 19.25 -17.27 -2.77
CA LEU A 189 18.79 -17.39 -4.15
C LEU A 189 17.31 -17.76 -4.27
N ASP A 190 16.82 -18.63 -3.38
CA ASP A 190 15.39 -18.96 -3.33
C ASP A 190 14.54 -17.74 -2.91
N LEU A 191 14.99 -16.99 -1.88
CA LEU A 191 14.30 -15.80 -1.41
C LEU A 191 14.28 -14.68 -2.46
N GLU A 192 15.35 -14.50 -3.23
CA GLU A 192 15.42 -13.49 -4.31
C GLU A 192 14.28 -13.62 -5.33
N GLN A 193 13.77 -14.84 -5.53
CA GLN A 193 12.68 -15.11 -6.47
C GLN A 193 11.33 -14.51 -6.01
N VAL A 194 11.17 -14.13 -4.75
CA VAL A 194 9.95 -13.49 -4.24
C VAL A 194 9.77 -12.10 -4.84
N ARG A 195 10.88 -11.36 -5.04
CA ARG A 195 10.90 -9.98 -5.56
C ARG A 195 10.08 -9.81 -6.87
N PRO A 196 10.31 -10.58 -7.95
CA PRO A 196 9.57 -10.39 -9.20
C PRO A 196 8.07 -10.61 -9.05
N VAL A 197 7.61 -11.45 -8.12
CA VAL A 197 6.16 -11.65 -7.90
C VAL A 197 5.53 -10.40 -7.30
N PHE A 198 6.13 -9.81 -6.25
CA PHE A 198 5.67 -8.53 -5.70
C PHE A 198 5.72 -7.41 -6.74
N GLN A 199 6.80 -7.31 -7.51
CA GLN A 199 6.91 -6.29 -8.57
C GLN A 199 5.80 -6.43 -9.61
N ASN A 200 5.43 -7.65 -10.00
CA ASN A 200 4.34 -7.88 -10.94
C ASN A 200 2.98 -7.47 -10.36
N ILE A 201 2.70 -7.76 -9.08
CA ILE A 201 1.50 -7.27 -8.39
C ILE A 201 1.45 -5.74 -8.46
N LEU A 202 2.54 -5.06 -8.11
CA LEU A 202 2.59 -3.60 -8.08
C LEU A 202 2.42 -2.98 -9.47
N LYS A 203 3.08 -3.56 -10.50
CA LYS A 203 2.96 -3.15 -11.90
C LYS A 203 1.53 -3.30 -12.43
N ARG A 204 0.94 -4.48 -12.27
CA ARG A 204 -0.39 -4.83 -12.81
C ARG A 204 -1.51 -3.98 -12.22
N ASN A 205 -1.33 -3.51 -10.98
CA ASN A 205 -2.29 -2.71 -10.25
C ASN A 205 -1.98 -1.21 -10.25
N ALA A 206 -1.14 -0.74 -11.18
CA ALA A 206 -0.81 0.68 -11.36
C ALA A 206 -0.37 1.38 -10.06
N PHE A 207 0.39 0.67 -9.23
CA PHE A 207 1.20 1.34 -8.22
C PHE A 207 2.30 2.14 -8.94
N SER A 208 2.69 3.28 -8.37
CA SER A 208 3.75 4.10 -8.94
C SER A 208 5.03 3.28 -8.93
N MET A 209 5.40 2.71 -10.08
CA MET A 209 6.66 1.98 -10.22
C MET A 209 7.85 2.86 -9.91
N LEU A 210 7.69 4.19 -10.07
CA LEU A 210 8.67 5.17 -9.69
C LEU A 210 8.88 5.15 -8.17
N ALA A 211 7.81 5.25 -7.39
CA ALA A 211 7.89 5.16 -5.92
C ALA A 211 8.52 3.85 -5.46
N VAL A 212 8.09 2.72 -6.03
CA VAL A 212 8.64 1.38 -5.71
C VAL A 212 10.14 1.31 -6.04
N SER A 213 10.53 1.73 -7.24
CA SER A 213 11.93 1.74 -7.67
C SER A 213 12.79 2.71 -6.85
N LEU A 214 12.23 3.85 -6.43
CA LEU A 214 12.93 4.83 -5.58
C LEU A 214 13.19 4.27 -4.18
N VAL A 215 12.27 3.51 -3.59
CA VAL A 215 12.50 2.81 -2.31
C VAL A 215 13.59 1.74 -2.47
N ASP A 216 13.58 0.96 -3.54
CA ASP A 216 14.62 -0.05 -3.78
C ASP A 216 15.99 0.59 -4.07
N PHE A 217 16.02 1.73 -4.74
CA PHE A 217 17.23 2.52 -4.93
C PHE A 217 17.71 3.13 -3.61
N HIS A 218 16.83 3.66 -2.76
CA HIS A 218 17.19 4.22 -1.45
C HIS A 218 17.98 3.23 -0.61
N ASP A 219 17.51 1.99 -0.48
CA ASP A 219 18.18 1.01 0.37
C ASP A 219 19.58 0.66 -0.14
N ALA A 220 19.75 0.55 -1.45
CA ALA A 220 21.07 0.37 -2.05
C ALA A 220 21.94 1.64 -1.90
N MET A 221 21.34 2.83 -2.05
CA MET A 221 22.01 4.11 -1.90
C MET A 221 22.59 4.28 -0.49
N GLU A 222 21.88 3.88 0.56
CA GLU A 222 22.40 3.98 1.93
C GLU A 222 23.66 3.12 2.14
N THR A 223 23.81 1.99 1.43
CA THR A 223 25.02 1.15 1.53
C THR A 223 26.27 1.83 0.96
N ILE A 224 26.15 2.51 -0.19
CA ILE A 224 27.29 3.23 -0.78
C ILE A 224 27.58 4.54 -0.04
N ILE A 225 26.55 5.15 0.57
CA ILE A 225 26.73 6.30 1.48
C ILE A 225 27.53 5.87 2.71
N ALA A 226 27.20 4.74 3.34
CA ALA A 226 27.95 4.24 4.48
C ALA A 226 29.42 3.98 4.15
N ALA A 227 29.71 3.41 2.98
CA ALA A 227 31.08 3.23 2.48
C ALA A 227 31.82 4.56 2.28
N ALA A 228 31.13 5.56 1.70
CA ALA A 228 31.68 6.90 1.50
C ALA A 228 31.95 7.64 2.82
N ASP A 229 31.06 7.51 3.81
CA ASP A 229 31.21 8.09 5.15
C ASP A 229 32.34 7.42 5.94
N ALA A 230 32.56 6.12 5.72
CA ALA A 230 33.70 5.38 6.24
C ALA A 230 35.03 5.74 5.53
N LYS A 231 34.98 6.59 4.49
CA LYS A 231 36.12 6.97 3.64
C LYS A 231 36.81 5.75 3.01
N ASP A 232 36.02 4.75 2.62
CA ASP A 232 36.49 3.49 2.03
C ASP A 232 36.21 3.47 0.52
N PRO A 233 37.15 3.94 -0.32
CA PRO A 233 36.96 4.01 -1.77
C PRO A 233 36.87 2.63 -2.42
N GLU A 234 37.54 1.61 -1.86
CA GLU A 234 37.45 0.24 -2.37
C GLU A 234 36.04 -0.32 -2.18
N LEU A 235 35.45 -0.09 -1.00
CA LEU A 235 34.09 -0.50 -0.71
C LEU A 235 33.06 0.29 -1.52
N VAL A 236 33.28 1.58 -1.79
CA VAL A 236 32.43 2.36 -2.70
C VAL A 236 32.46 1.77 -4.11
N ILE A 237 33.65 1.47 -4.65
CA ILE A 237 33.82 0.84 -5.96
C ILE A 237 33.12 -0.53 -6.02
N ALA A 238 33.28 -1.34 -4.96
CA ALA A 238 32.65 -2.66 -4.89
C ALA A 238 31.12 -2.58 -4.81
N THR A 239 30.58 -1.55 -4.16
CA THR A 239 29.12 -1.37 -3.95
C THR A 239 28.44 -0.71 -5.15
N TYR A 240 29.18 0.10 -5.93
CA TYR A 240 28.65 0.88 -7.06
C TYR A 240 27.79 0.08 -8.06
N PRO A 241 28.18 -1.13 -8.54
CA PRO A 241 27.39 -1.85 -9.54
C PRO A 241 25.96 -2.13 -9.07
N LEU A 242 25.78 -2.53 -7.80
CA LEU A 242 24.47 -2.77 -7.20
C LEU A 242 23.62 -1.51 -7.20
N VAL A 243 24.17 -0.40 -6.69
CA VAL A 243 23.43 0.87 -6.58
C VAL A 243 23.10 1.43 -7.96
N SER A 244 24.03 1.33 -8.90
CA SER A 244 23.86 1.77 -10.28
C SER A 244 22.73 1.01 -10.99
N ASP A 245 22.66 -0.31 -10.80
CA ASP A 245 21.59 -1.13 -11.36
C ASP A 245 20.22 -0.85 -10.71
N ARG A 246 20.17 -0.55 -9.41
CA ARG A 246 18.91 -0.09 -8.78
C ARG A 246 18.48 1.27 -9.31
N LEU A 247 19.41 2.19 -9.54
CA LEU A 247 19.09 3.48 -10.17
C LEU A 247 18.63 3.32 -11.62
N LYS A 248 19.16 2.35 -12.38
CA LYS A 248 18.67 2.07 -13.74
C LYS A 248 17.19 1.68 -13.73
N ALA A 249 16.75 0.89 -12.74
CA ALA A 249 15.34 0.55 -12.61
C ALA A 249 14.45 1.78 -12.33
N VAL A 250 14.97 2.82 -11.68
CA VAL A 250 14.29 4.11 -11.53
C VAL A 250 14.23 4.84 -12.88
N GLU A 251 15.35 4.89 -13.60
CA GLU A 251 15.49 5.55 -14.91
C GLU A 251 14.60 4.95 -15.99
N GLU A 252 14.38 3.63 -15.96
CA GLU A 252 13.44 2.94 -16.84
C GLU A 252 11.99 3.41 -16.65
N VAL A 253 11.65 3.88 -15.44
CA VAL A 253 10.32 4.39 -15.12
C VAL A 253 10.21 5.90 -15.32
N ALA A 254 11.24 6.65 -14.93
CA ALA A 254 11.32 8.09 -15.17
C ALA A 254 12.77 8.53 -15.32
N ASN A 255 13.07 9.31 -16.35
CA ASN A 255 14.43 9.72 -16.67
C ASN A 255 14.58 11.24 -16.90
N ASP A 256 13.84 12.04 -16.14
CA ASP A 256 13.93 13.49 -16.19
C ASP A 256 15.18 14.04 -15.48
N THR A 257 15.33 15.36 -15.53
CA THR A 257 16.51 16.06 -15.01
C THR A 257 16.77 15.78 -13.54
N GLU A 258 15.73 15.60 -12.71
CA GLU A 258 15.92 15.33 -11.28
C GLU A 258 16.53 13.93 -11.05
N ILE A 259 16.11 12.92 -11.83
CA ILE A 259 16.69 11.56 -11.79
C ILE A 259 18.11 11.55 -12.37
N GLN A 260 18.34 12.26 -13.48
CA GLN A 260 19.67 12.40 -14.09
C GLN A 260 20.67 13.08 -13.14
N THR A 261 20.22 14.01 -12.28
CA THR A 261 21.08 14.58 -11.23
C THR A 261 21.53 13.51 -10.21
N ILE A 262 20.66 12.57 -9.83
CA ILE A 262 21.03 11.46 -8.94
C ILE A 262 22.08 10.58 -9.61
N ARG A 263 21.91 10.25 -10.89
CA ARG A 263 22.87 9.48 -11.70
C ARG A 263 24.24 10.14 -11.76
N GLN A 264 24.28 11.42 -12.07
CA GLN A 264 25.52 12.21 -12.11
C GLN A 264 26.23 12.22 -10.74
N ASN A 265 25.48 12.35 -9.64
CA ASN A 265 26.05 12.31 -8.30
C ASN A 265 26.64 10.94 -7.97
N LEU A 266 25.97 9.86 -8.36
CA LEU A 266 26.46 8.49 -8.18
C LEU A 266 27.73 8.21 -9.02
N GLU A 267 27.79 8.69 -10.26
CA GLU A 267 28.97 8.58 -11.13
C GLU A 267 30.17 9.35 -10.57
N GLN A 268 29.94 10.58 -10.10
CA GLN A 268 30.99 11.39 -9.47
C GLN A 268 31.53 10.74 -8.18
N LEU A 269 30.67 10.07 -7.41
CA LEU A 269 31.10 9.32 -6.23
C LEU A 269 32.04 8.16 -6.59
N LEU A 270 31.75 7.48 -7.71
CA LEU A 270 32.65 6.45 -8.25
C LEU A 270 33.98 7.04 -8.72
N ASP A 271 33.95 8.18 -9.40
CA ASP A 271 35.16 8.83 -9.92
C ASP A 271 36.08 9.28 -8.77
N LEU A 272 35.53 9.92 -7.73
CA LEU A 272 36.28 10.28 -6.51
C LEU A 272 36.94 9.05 -5.87
N SER A 273 36.25 7.92 -5.87
CA SER A 273 36.77 6.66 -5.31
C SER A 273 37.92 6.11 -6.16
N LYS A 274 37.82 6.17 -7.49
CA LYS A 274 38.90 5.77 -8.40
C LYS A 274 40.12 6.66 -8.30
N THR A 275 39.93 7.95 -8.02
CA THR A 275 41.03 8.91 -7.80
C THR A 275 41.53 8.92 -6.36
N ASN A 276 40.97 8.08 -5.48
CA ASN A 276 41.31 7.97 -4.07
C ASN A 276 41.14 9.30 -3.28
N ASP A 277 40.21 10.14 -3.70
CA ASP A 277 39.89 11.41 -3.04
C ASP A 277 38.89 11.18 -1.89
N THR A 278 39.43 10.65 -0.80
CA THR A 278 38.64 10.22 0.37
C THR A 278 38.02 11.36 1.19
N GLU A 279 38.48 12.60 1.01
CA GLU A 279 37.95 13.75 1.74
C GLU A 279 36.62 14.23 1.15
N ALA A 280 36.44 14.09 -0.16
CA ALA A 280 35.23 14.51 -0.87
C ALA A 280 34.09 13.47 -0.87
N LEU A 281 34.36 12.21 -0.52
CA LEU A 281 33.39 11.09 -0.61
C LEU A 281 32.11 11.34 0.18
N SER A 282 32.23 11.63 1.49
CA SER A 282 31.07 11.83 2.36
C SER A 282 30.22 13.04 1.93
N ALA A 283 30.87 14.15 1.54
CA ALA A 283 30.18 15.32 1.03
C ALA A 283 29.40 15.01 -0.25
N LYS A 284 29.99 14.23 -1.17
CA LYS A 284 29.33 13.85 -2.42
C LYS A 284 28.19 12.86 -2.22
N ALA A 285 28.35 11.92 -1.29
CA ALA A 285 27.32 10.99 -0.87
C ALA A 285 26.10 11.72 -0.26
N ALA A 286 26.33 12.74 0.57
CA ALA A 286 25.28 13.60 1.12
C ALA A 286 24.53 14.40 0.02
N GLU A 287 25.24 14.89 -0.99
CA GLU A 287 24.63 15.57 -2.13
C GLU A 287 23.72 14.63 -2.95
N MET A 288 24.19 13.40 -3.21
CA MET A 288 23.37 12.35 -3.84
C MET A 288 22.10 12.08 -3.04
N LYS A 289 22.21 11.91 -1.72
CA LYS A 289 21.07 11.70 -0.82
C LYS A 289 20.07 12.85 -0.88
N SER A 290 20.55 14.10 -0.90
CA SER A 290 19.71 15.28 -1.01
C SER A 290 18.91 15.31 -2.32
N SER A 291 19.57 15.03 -3.45
CA SER A 291 18.91 14.92 -4.76
C SER A 291 17.83 13.83 -4.78
N PHE A 292 18.13 12.68 -4.18
CA PHE A 292 17.16 11.59 -4.02
C PHE A 292 15.94 12.02 -3.18
N VAL A 293 16.15 12.59 -1.99
CA VAL A 293 15.08 13.02 -1.08
C VAL A 293 14.14 14.01 -1.76
N LYS A 294 14.66 14.93 -2.57
CA LYS A 294 13.85 15.88 -3.34
C LYS A 294 12.90 15.19 -4.33
N VAL A 295 13.38 14.18 -5.05
CA VAL A 295 12.55 13.39 -5.97
C VAL A 295 11.53 12.58 -5.18
N TYR A 296 11.97 11.91 -4.12
CA TYR A 296 11.13 11.04 -3.31
C TYR A 296 9.96 11.79 -2.66
N LEU A 297 10.18 12.96 -2.07
CA LEU A 297 9.11 13.76 -1.45
C LEU A 297 8.04 14.23 -2.44
N LYS A 298 8.38 14.34 -3.73
CA LYS A 298 7.49 14.83 -4.78
C LYS A 298 6.74 13.71 -5.50
N ARG A 299 7.35 12.51 -5.59
CA ARG A 299 6.94 11.45 -6.54
C ARG A 299 7.00 10.03 -5.96
N GLY A 300 7.58 9.88 -4.78
CA GLY A 300 7.61 8.65 -3.98
C GLY A 300 6.30 8.41 -3.25
#